data_AF-A0A7V9VLQ7-F1
#
_entry.id   AF-A0A7V9VLQ7-F1
#
_cell.length_a   1.000
_cell.length_b   1.000
_cell.length_c   1.000
_cell.angle_alpha   90.00
_cell.angle_beta   90.00
_cell.angle_gamma   90.00
#
_symmetry.space_group_name_H-M   'P 1'
#
loop_
_entity.id
_entity.type
_entity.pdbx_description
1 polymer ?
#
loop_
_entity_poly.entity_id
_entity_poly.type
_entity_poly.pdbx_seq_one_letter_code
_entity_poly.pdbx_strand_id
1 'polypeptide(L)'
;MGRGGAVLLRARRTAVAPPDPRVHLPDGTLGDQLPDPLDDHERRLRPADRPARALDVPVRERSLRCLARRGRKRALQGDGLRRADPRAGAAALLGLRRSPAGARDLVLGPWFQPTLETDKYELADRFRAEDVPVTVAQTYTHYLPCGVHRGNERAERERIRAYHQRGYRITTYFNPHICTTYQPLYDEAAAKGLLVENESGEPYVLSNPFTADEMVSEIDFTEPGGVRLFQGLLDDAIDAGYDGWMEDFGEYTPTDSRFGNGRSGRELHNRYPVLYHRASTQHTRRRMGREAAVFVRSGYHGSQRFSRIVWGGDPTEDWSCSDGLCAAVHQALSIGLSGIAYWGSDIGGFHALVNSRTDDELTARWLQFGAVSGIMRTQANGLSFVGSRASRSQVWHEGVLPIWRRYSKLRTQLAPYIEAASDTYQRGGLPITRALALAYPDDARAVRSQTEFLFGPDLLAAPVIEPRARTRSLHLPAGRWIDLWRSVDWRAGVGTISLRRPRVLRGGRRVTLPAPLEELPLLVRAGAVIPLGAPEVDTLTSIGEKASGLVSARERRDRMRLLAFPAGRSSARLPDGERLLSRARPGVWRLQIDVERRRRWSLQASLTQLEGIGRICDVE
;
A
#
# COMPACT_ATOMS: atom_id res chain seq x y z
N MET A 1 24.40 -26.48 -23.57
CA MET A 1 24.35 -26.86 -22.14
C MET A 1 25.21 -25.89 -21.35
N GLY A 2 24.62 -24.84 -20.77
CA GLY A 2 25.35 -23.84 -19.96
C GLY A 2 25.03 -24.06 -18.49
N ARG A 3 26.00 -24.55 -17.71
CA ARG A 3 25.87 -24.78 -16.26
C ARG A 3 25.68 -23.42 -15.55
N GLY A 4 24.59 -23.26 -14.82
CA GLY A 4 24.40 -22.12 -13.91
C GLY A 4 25.38 -22.22 -12.74
N GLY A 5 26.41 -21.38 -12.72
CA GLY A 5 27.34 -21.26 -11.61
C GLY A 5 26.81 -20.26 -10.58
N ALA A 6 26.66 -20.69 -9.32
CA ALA A 6 26.46 -19.79 -8.20
C ALA A 6 27.83 -19.22 -7.78
N VAL A 7 28.01 -17.90 -7.88
CA VAL A 7 29.22 -17.22 -7.40
C VAL A 7 28.96 -16.72 -5.97
N LEU A 8 29.70 -17.25 -4.99
CA LEU A 8 29.65 -16.83 -3.59
C LEU A 8 30.69 -15.73 -3.36
N LEU A 9 30.27 -14.48 -3.19
CA LEU A 9 31.18 -13.34 -3.02
C LEU A 9 31.44 -13.05 -1.52
N ARG A 10 32.72 -12.89 -1.14
CA ARG A 10 33.16 -12.41 0.19
C ARG A 10 33.84 -11.04 0.01
N ALA A 11 33.19 -9.97 0.46
CA ALA A 11 33.76 -8.62 0.44
C ALA A 11 34.88 -8.44 1.49
N ARG A 12 35.95 -7.71 1.12
CA ARG A 12 37.02 -7.24 2.01
C ARG A 12 36.69 -5.86 2.58
N ARG A 13 37.07 -5.64 3.84
CA ARG A 13 36.85 -4.43 4.64
C ARG A 13 37.87 -3.34 4.29
N THR A 14 37.41 -2.10 4.15
CA THR A 14 38.22 -0.91 4.47
C THR A 14 37.65 -0.31 5.75
N ALA A 15 38.53 -0.08 6.74
CA ALA A 15 38.15 0.42 8.04
C ALA A 15 37.92 1.94 7.98
N VAL A 16 36.78 2.41 8.51
CA VAL A 16 36.50 3.82 8.77
C VAL A 16 36.21 3.95 10.27
N ALA A 17 36.84 4.94 10.90
CA ALA A 17 36.76 5.22 12.33
C ALA A 17 35.34 5.61 12.77
N PRO A 18 34.94 5.31 14.02
CA PRO A 18 33.60 5.61 14.53
C PRO A 18 33.45 7.11 14.86
N PRO A 19 32.26 7.72 14.66
CA PRO A 19 31.97 9.03 15.19
C PRO A 19 31.57 8.97 16.68
N ASP A 20 31.96 10.03 17.39
CA ASP A 20 31.78 10.31 18.82
C ASP A 20 30.29 10.41 19.24
N PRO A 21 29.82 9.72 20.30
CA PRO A 21 28.44 9.77 20.75
C PRO A 21 28.27 10.81 21.86
N ARG A 22 28.06 12.08 21.50
CA ARG A 22 27.53 13.07 22.46
C ARG A 22 26.54 14.00 21.78
N VAL A 23 25.26 13.67 21.90
CA VAL A 23 24.17 14.65 21.79
C VAL A 23 23.23 14.43 22.96
N HIS A 24 23.28 15.36 23.91
CA HIS A 24 22.33 15.48 25.00
C HIS A 24 20.93 15.79 24.44
N LEU A 25 19.92 15.02 24.85
CA LEU A 25 18.52 15.41 24.75
C LEU A 25 18.20 16.28 25.98
N PRO A 26 17.62 17.48 25.82
CA PRO A 26 17.06 18.19 26.96
C PRO A 26 15.71 17.58 27.35
N ASP A 27 15.59 17.24 28.63
CA ASP A 27 14.34 16.97 29.31
C ASP A 27 13.48 18.25 29.42
N GLY A 28 12.16 18.05 29.43
CA GLY A 28 11.25 18.95 30.14
C GLY A 28 10.36 19.86 29.28
N THR A 29 9.06 19.54 29.32
CA THR A 29 7.91 20.46 29.30
C THR A 29 7.75 21.42 28.12
N LEU A 30 6.87 21.05 27.18
CA LEU A 30 6.09 22.00 26.39
C LEU A 30 4.64 21.49 26.31
N GLY A 31 3.84 21.92 27.27
CA GLY A 31 2.39 21.94 27.15
C GLY A 31 1.97 23.07 26.22
N ASP A 32 0.90 22.79 25.49
CA ASP A 32 -0.06 23.70 24.89
C ASP A 32 0.28 24.55 23.65
N GLN A 33 -0.58 24.33 22.64
CA GLN A 33 -0.89 25.16 21.48
C GLN A 33 0.20 25.39 20.43
N LEU A 34 0.51 24.32 19.68
CA LEU A 34 0.95 24.50 18.29
C LEU A 34 -0.27 24.90 17.44
N PRO A 35 -0.25 26.02 16.71
CA PRO A 35 -1.33 26.40 15.81
C PRO A 35 -1.59 25.28 14.80
N ASP A 36 -2.86 25.12 14.38
CA ASP A 36 -3.23 24.12 13.37
C ASP A 36 -2.28 24.24 12.16
N PRO A 37 -1.47 23.22 11.84
CA PRO A 37 -0.53 23.28 10.73
C PRO A 37 -1.21 23.56 9.38
N LEU A 38 -2.53 23.36 9.27
CA LEU A 38 -3.31 23.72 8.10
C LEU A 38 -3.59 25.23 8.05
N ASP A 39 -3.88 25.88 9.17
CA ASP A 39 -3.98 27.34 9.25
C ASP A 39 -2.63 28.02 9.02
N ASP A 40 -1.53 27.45 9.53
CA ASP A 40 -0.17 27.98 9.28
C ASP A 40 0.27 27.72 7.82
N HIS A 41 -0.15 26.62 7.21
CA HIS A 41 0.05 26.40 5.77
C HIS A 41 -0.78 27.37 4.93
N GLU A 42 -2.06 27.61 5.26
CA GLU A 42 -2.93 28.58 4.59
C GLU A 42 -2.44 30.02 4.73
N ARG A 43 -1.75 30.37 5.84
CA ARG A 43 -1.09 31.67 6.06
C ARG A 43 0.18 31.84 5.23
N ARG A 44 0.98 30.78 5.02
CA ARG A 44 2.23 30.80 4.24
C ARG A 44 2.02 30.76 2.72
N LEU A 45 0.80 30.51 2.25
CA LEU A 45 0.42 30.43 0.83
C LEU A 45 -0.01 31.80 0.23
N ARG A 46 0.67 32.90 0.58
CA ARG A 46 0.43 34.19 -0.10
C ARG A 46 1.06 34.16 -1.50
N PRO A 47 0.32 34.51 -2.57
CA PRO A 47 0.89 34.53 -3.92
C PRO A 47 2.00 35.59 -4.00
N ALA A 48 3.13 35.23 -4.62
CA ALA A 48 4.14 36.19 -5.03
C ALA A 48 3.68 36.81 -6.35
N ASP A 49 3.51 38.13 -6.38
CA ASP A 49 3.20 38.89 -7.59
C ASP A 49 4.35 38.77 -8.61
N ARG A 50 4.21 37.87 -9.58
CA ARG A 50 5.01 37.91 -10.81
C ARG A 50 4.14 37.58 -12.03
N PRO A 51 4.16 38.41 -13.08
CA PRO A 51 3.43 38.11 -14.31
C PRO A 51 4.11 36.97 -15.08
N ALA A 52 3.34 35.92 -15.39
CA ALA A 52 3.78 34.83 -16.26
C ALA A 52 3.71 35.27 -17.74
N ARG A 53 4.78 35.06 -18.51
CA ARG A 53 4.78 35.23 -19.97
C ARG A 53 4.10 34.03 -20.63
N ALA A 54 3.14 34.30 -21.52
CA ALA A 54 2.45 33.30 -22.31
C ALA A 54 3.40 32.62 -23.32
N LEU A 55 3.30 31.30 -23.44
CA LEU A 55 3.91 30.50 -24.50
C LEU A 55 2.78 29.77 -25.23
N ASP A 56 2.59 30.10 -26.51
CA ASP A 56 1.59 29.50 -27.38
C ASP A 56 1.91 28.01 -27.63
N VAL A 57 1.03 27.14 -27.13
CA VAL A 57 0.87 25.76 -27.59
C VAL A 57 -0.60 25.61 -27.95
N PRO A 58 -0.96 25.11 -29.14
CA PRO A 58 -2.36 24.96 -29.52
C PRO A 58 -2.99 23.81 -28.72
N VAL A 59 -3.53 24.14 -27.56
CA VAL A 59 -4.40 23.27 -26.77
C VAL A 59 -5.82 23.61 -27.21
N ARG A 60 -6.59 22.63 -27.70
CA ARG A 60 -8.06 22.78 -27.77
C ARG A 60 -8.52 23.18 -26.38
N GLU A 61 -8.97 24.43 -26.19
CA GLU A 61 -9.43 24.95 -24.92
C GLU A 61 -10.57 24.08 -24.38
N ARG A 62 -10.22 23.13 -23.51
CA ARG A 62 -11.18 22.53 -22.60
C ARG A 62 -11.23 23.46 -21.40
N SER A 63 -12.25 24.33 -21.34
CA SER A 63 -12.46 25.16 -20.16
C SER A 63 -12.78 24.27 -18.96
N LEU A 64 -11.86 24.17 -18.00
CA LEU A 64 -12.13 23.55 -16.70
C LEU A 64 -12.84 24.58 -15.81
N ARG A 65 -14.07 24.32 -15.40
CA ARG A 65 -14.81 25.18 -14.47
C ARG A 65 -14.80 24.58 -13.07
N CYS A 66 -14.17 25.27 -12.11
CA CYS A 66 -14.29 24.93 -10.70
C CYS A 66 -15.54 25.60 -10.11
N LEU A 67 -16.54 24.77 -9.79
CA LEU A 67 -17.76 25.17 -9.10
C LEU A 67 -17.64 24.76 -7.63
N ALA A 68 -17.46 25.74 -6.74
CA ALA A 68 -17.48 25.54 -5.29
C ALA A 68 -18.69 26.27 -4.71
N ARG A 69 -19.50 25.59 -3.89
CA ARG A 69 -20.75 26.15 -3.35
C ARG A 69 -20.50 27.36 -2.42
N ARG A 70 -19.41 27.38 -1.63
CA ARG A 70 -18.91 28.50 -0.81
C ARG A 70 -17.40 28.33 -0.52
N GLY A 71 -16.69 29.43 -0.23
CA GLY A 71 -15.25 29.44 0.13
C GLY A 71 -14.41 30.38 -0.75
N ARG A 72 -13.22 30.79 -0.28
CA ARG A 72 -12.26 31.54 -1.11
C ARG A 72 -11.62 30.58 -2.12
N LYS A 73 -11.72 30.89 -3.41
CA LYS A 73 -11.02 30.14 -4.46
C LYS A 73 -9.53 30.36 -4.30
N ARG A 74 -8.77 29.30 -4.03
CA ARG A 74 -7.31 29.31 -4.07
C ARG A 74 -6.86 28.29 -5.12
N ALA A 75 -6.16 28.77 -6.14
CA ALA A 75 -5.55 27.93 -7.16
C ALA A 75 -4.04 27.92 -6.91
N LEU A 76 -3.45 26.73 -6.89
CA LEU A 76 -2.01 26.55 -6.92
C LEU A 76 -1.64 26.02 -8.29
N GLN A 77 -0.90 26.82 -9.05
CA GLN A 77 -0.33 26.41 -10.32
C GLN A 77 1.15 26.11 -10.10
N GLY A 78 1.53 24.85 -10.29
CA GLY A 78 2.93 24.46 -10.28
C GLY A 78 3.55 24.66 -11.65
N ASP A 79 4.31 25.75 -11.84
CA ASP A 79 5.06 26.02 -13.09
C ASP A 79 6.23 25.03 -13.34
N GLY A 80 6.44 24.07 -12.44
CA GLY A 80 7.65 23.25 -12.35
C GLY A 80 7.75 22.05 -13.28
N LEU A 81 6.67 21.57 -13.91
CA LEU A 81 6.71 20.35 -14.74
C LEU A 81 7.59 20.47 -16.00
N ARG A 82 7.93 21.69 -16.44
CA ARG A 82 8.82 21.90 -17.60
C ARG A 82 10.30 22.10 -17.23
N ARG A 83 10.65 22.31 -15.95
CA ARG A 83 12.04 22.60 -15.52
C ARG A 83 12.56 21.70 -14.40
N ALA A 84 11.70 21.10 -13.59
CA ALA A 84 12.07 20.04 -12.65
C ALA A 84 12.01 18.68 -13.38
N ASP A 85 12.96 17.80 -13.08
CA ASP A 85 12.96 16.40 -13.51
C ASP A 85 11.50 15.84 -13.47
N PRO A 86 10.92 15.35 -14.58
CA PRO A 86 9.56 14.80 -14.59
C PRO A 86 9.37 13.62 -13.60
N ARG A 87 10.46 13.14 -12.99
CA ARG A 87 10.49 12.19 -11.88
C ARG A 87 10.23 12.82 -10.50
N ALA A 88 10.20 14.14 -10.37
CA ALA A 88 9.71 14.83 -9.18
C ALA A 88 8.18 14.82 -9.24
N GLY A 89 7.57 13.86 -8.55
CA GLY A 89 6.15 13.54 -8.69
C GLY A 89 5.18 14.67 -8.32
N ALA A 90 3.90 14.47 -8.64
CA ALA A 90 2.80 15.37 -8.29
C ALA A 90 2.74 15.72 -6.79
N ALA A 91 3.19 14.84 -5.91
CA ALA A 91 3.29 15.12 -4.47
C ALA A 91 4.31 16.22 -4.12
N ALA A 92 5.40 16.37 -4.91
CA ALA A 92 6.34 17.48 -4.76
C ALA A 92 5.73 18.81 -5.24
N LEU A 93 4.89 18.78 -6.29
CA LEU A 93 4.18 19.95 -6.84
C LEU A 93 3.04 20.43 -5.94
N LEU A 94 2.37 19.54 -5.22
CA LEU A 94 1.27 19.89 -4.32
C LEU A 94 1.76 20.38 -2.93
N GLY A 95 3.07 20.56 -2.72
CA GLY A 95 3.64 20.90 -1.42
C GLY A 95 3.31 19.88 -0.31
N LEU A 96 2.84 18.69 -0.71
CA LEU A 96 2.35 17.67 0.21
C LEU A 96 3.54 17.09 0.94
N ARG A 97 3.68 17.49 2.20
CA ARG A 97 4.63 16.85 3.12
C ARG A 97 4.32 15.36 3.13
N ARG A 98 5.38 14.58 2.93
CA ARG A 98 5.43 13.13 2.74
C ARG A 98 4.45 12.40 3.66
N SER A 99 3.72 11.42 3.12
CA SER A 99 3.16 10.38 3.98
C SER A 99 4.30 9.80 4.78
N PRO A 100 4.16 9.65 6.10
CA PRO A 100 5.20 9.06 6.90
C PRO A 100 5.64 7.69 6.38
N ALA A 101 6.87 7.27 6.70
CA ALA A 101 7.31 5.92 6.38
C ALA A 101 6.33 4.91 6.97
N GLY A 102 5.73 4.06 6.12
CA GLY A 102 4.88 2.98 6.60
C GLY A 102 5.68 2.06 7.52
N ALA A 103 4.98 1.31 8.39
CA ALA A 103 5.57 0.18 9.07
C ALA A 103 6.02 -0.83 8.01
N ARG A 104 7.30 -0.76 7.62
CA ARG A 104 7.80 -1.39 6.39
C ARG A 104 7.58 -2.90 6.42
N ASP A 105 7.73 -3.54 7.57
CA ASP A 105 7.45 -4.96 7.77
C ASP A 105 5.95 -5.30 7.63
N LEU A 106 5.04 -4.36 7.92
CA LEU A 106 3.59 -4.59 7.88
C LEU A 106 2.99 -4.43 6.49
N VAL A 107 3.43 -3.44 5.70
CA VAL A 107 2.77 -3.07 4.42
C VAL A 107 3.25 -3.86 3.21
N LEU A 108 4.43 -4.46 3.30
CA LEU A 108 5.07 -5.10 2.14
C LEU A 108 4.54 -6.51 1.88
N GLY A 109 4.11 -7.20 2.93
CA GLY A 109 3.71 -8.60 2.89
C GLY A 109 2.25 -8.82 2.51
N PRO A 110 1.84 -10.08 2.27
CA PRO A 110 0.45 -10.44 2.02
C PRO A 110 -0.38 -10.35 3.32
N TRP A 111 -1.57 -9.77 3.21
CA TRP A 111 -2.56 -9.68 4.28
C TRP A 111 -3.72 -10.61 3.96
N PHE A 112 -4.21 -11.30 4.98
CA PHE A 112 -5.43 -12.09 4.86
C PHE A 112 -6.44 -11.71 5.94
N GLN A 113 -7.70 -11.88 5.61
CA GLN A 113 -8.82 -11.68 6.51
C GLN A 113 -9.51 -13.03 6.77
N PRO A 114 -9.77 -13.44 8.04
CA PRO A 114 -10.02 -14.85 8.34
C PRO A 114 -11.46 -15.28 8.69
N THR A 115 -12.59 -14.86 8.11
CA THR A 115 -14.01 -15.17 8.50
C THR A 115 -14.40 -15.33 10.00
N LEU A 116 -15.70 -15.34 10.30
CA LEU A 116 -16.18 -15.67 11.66
C LEU A 116 -16.43 -17.18 11.85
N GLU A 117 -16.54 -17.93 10.75
CA GLU A 117 -16.97 -19.34 10.70
C GLU A 117 -15.80 -20.33 10.58
N THR A 118 -14.64 -19.89 10.08
CA THR A 118 -13.43 -20.73 10.03
C THR A 118 -12.87 -20.95 11.44
N ASP A 119 -12.54 -22.21 11.77
CA ASP A 119 -12.00 -22.58 13.08
C ASP A 119 -10.72 -21.77 13.40
N LYS A 120 -10.62 -21.37 14.67
CA LYS A 120 -10.06 -20.11 15.17
C LYS A 120 -8.61 -19.83 14.78
N TYR A 121 -7.83 -20.81 14.31
CA TYR A 121 -6.48 -20.59 13.77
C TYR A 121 -6.08 -21.59 12.66
N GLU A 122 -6.96 -22.53 12.30
CA GLU A 122 -6.63 -23.64 11.38
C GLU A 122 -6.18 -23.13 10.02
N LEU A 123 -6.77 -22.03 9.56
CA LEU A 123 -6.41 -21.42 8.28
C LEU A 123 -4.96 -20.91 8.28
N ALA A 124 -4.51 -20.33 9.40
CA ALA A 124 -3.12 -19.90 9.55
C ALA A 124 -2.15 -21.09 9.54
N ASP A 125 -2.53 -22.18 10.20
CA ASP A 125 -1.75 -23.42 10.22
C ASP A 125 -1.74 -24.12 8.86
N ARG A 126 -2.86 -24.07 8.12
CA ARG A 126 -2.94 -24.57 6.75
C ARG A 126 -2.04 -23.78 5.81
N PHE A 127 -2.07 -22.45 5.86
CA PHE A 127 -1.17 -21.63 5.05
C PHE A 127 0.29 -21.93 5.35
N ARG A 128 0.63 -22.17 6.63
CA ARG A 128 1.97 -22.63 6.99
C ARG A 128 2.33 -23.96 6.34
N ALA A 129 1.46 -24.97 6.46
CA ALA A 129 1.70 -26.31 5.91
C ALA A 129 1.81 -26.30 4.38
N GLU A 130 1.09 -25.39 3.72
CA GLU A 130 1.03 -25.26 2.25
C GLU A 130 2.11 -24.32 1.67
N ASP A 131 3.04 -23.83 2.50
CA ASP A 131 4.11 -22.90 2.12
C ASP A 131 3.56 -21.56 1.56
N VAL A 132 2.54 -21.02 2.21
CA VAL A 132 1.90 -19.74 1.86
C VAL A 132 2.36 -18.65 2.84
N PRO A 133 3.22 -17.71 2.42
CA PRO A 133 3.68 -16.65 3.30
C PRO A 133 2.58 -15.63 3.54
N VAL A 134 2.41 -15.24 4.80
CA VAL A 134 1.41 -14.30 5.28
C VAL A 134 2.02 -13.46 6.37
N THR A 135 1.72 -12.16 6.37
CA THR A 135 2.33 -11.20 7.29
C THR A 135 1.33 -10.58 8.26
N VAL A 136 0.11 -10.31 7.80
CA VAL A 136 -0.93 -9.65 8.62
C VAL A 136 -2.24 -10.43 8.54
N ALA A 137 -2.82 -10.70 9.71
CA ALA A 137 -4.21 -11.11 9.88
C ALA A 137 -5.08 -9.87 10.18
N GLN A 138 -6.06 -9.60 9.34
CA GLN A 138 -7.04 -8.55 9.59
C GLN A 138 -8.28 -9.16 10.25
N THR A 139 -8.46 -8.91 11.55
CA THR A 139 -9.61 -9.42 12.30
C THR A 139 -10.75 -8.41 12.41
N TYR A 140 -11.88 -8.86 12.95
CA TYR A 140 -13.18 -8.18 12.85
C TYR A 140 -13.63 -7.49 14.14
N THR A 141 -12.81 -7.41 15.19
CA THR A 141 -13.28 -6.79 16.44
C THR A 141 -13.43 -5.28 16.25
N HIS A 142 -14.64 -4.80 16.44
CA HIS A 142 -15.01 -3.39 16.38
C HIS A 142 -14.94 -2.79 17.78
N TYR A 143 -13.92 -1.98 18.04
CA TYR A 143 -13.84 -1.22 19.30
C TYR A 143 -14.88 -0.10 19.30
N LEU A 144 -15.04 0.55 18.16
CA LEU A 144 -16.11 1.49 17.85
C LEU A 144 -16.92 0.97 16.66
N PRO A 145 -18.25 1.22 16.65
CA PRO A 145 -18.92 2.26 17.43
C PRO A 145 -19.54 1.78 18.76
N CYS A 146 -19.81 0.48 18.90
CA CYS A 146 -20.62 -0.05 20.02
C CYS A 146 -19.82 -0.86 21.06
N GLY A 147 -18.48 -0.90 21.01
CA GLY A 147 -17.71 -1.53 22.08
C GLY A 147 -17.71 -3.06 22.12
N VAL A 148 -17.70 -3.75 20.97
CA VAL A 148 -17.82 -5.23 20.87
C VAL A 148 -16.73 -5.99 21.66
N HIS A 149 -15.59 -5.35 21.90
CA HIS A 149 -14.51 -5.92 22.70
C HIS A 149 -14.84 -6.06 24.19
N ARG A 150 -15.79 -5.29 24.73
CA ARG A 150 -16.11 -5.29 26.17
C ARG A 150 -16.67 -6.64 26.60
N GLY A 151 -16.13 -7.18 27.69
CA GLY A 151 -16.44 -8.52 28.19
C GLY A 151 -15.74 -9.67 27.43
N ASN A 152 -15.06 -9.37 26.32
CA ASN A 152 -14.32 -10.33 25.51
C ASN A 152 -12.79 -10.14 25.58
N GLU A 153 -12.29 -9.26 26.44
CA GLU A 153 -10.89 -8.80 26.45
C GLU A 153 -9.90 -9.95 26.64
N ARG A 154 -10.26 -10.96 27.45
CA ARG A 154 -9.43 -12.16 27.61
C ARG A 154 -9.32 -12.95 26.31
N ALA A 155 -10.45 -13.19 25.64
CA ALA A 155 -10.50 -13.92 24.38
C ALA A 155 -9.74 -13.16 23.27
N GLU A 156 -9.85 -11.83 23.24
CA GLU A 156 -9.11 -10.98 22.32
C GLU A 156 -7.60 -11.11 22.53
N ARG A 157 -7.12 -11.03 23.78
CA ARG A 157 -5.69 -11.23 24.09
C ARG A 157 -5.21 -12.64 23.75
N GLU A 158 -6.03 -13.66 23.94
CA GLU A 158 -5.72 -15.04 23.54
C GLU A 158 -5.59 -15.16 22.02
N ARG A 159 -6.50 -14.52 21.26
CA ARG A 159 -6.45 -14.48 19.80
C ARG A 159 -5.22 -13.78 19.25
N ILE A 160 -4.89 -12.60 19.81
CA ILE A 160 -3.70 -11.84 19.45
C ILE A 160 -2.44 -12.69 19.67
N ARG A 161 -2.30 -13.32 20.84
CA ARG A 161 -1.15 -14.21 21.14
C ARG A 161 -1.06 -15.38 20.18
N ALA A 162 -2.18 -16.01 19.83
CA ALA A 162 -2.20 -17.16 18.92
C ALA A 162 -1.76 -16.81 17.50
N TYR A 163 -2.13 -15.63 16.99
CA TYR A 163 -1.63 -15.11 15.71
C TYR A 163 -0.16 -14.70 15.78
N HIS A 164 0.25 -14.06 16.88
CA HIS A 164 1.65 -13.67 17.10
C HIS A 164 2.58 -14.89 17.15
N GLN A 165 2.15 -15.99 17.77
CA GLN A 165 2.91 -17.25 17.80
C GLN A 165 3.11 -17.86 16.40
N ARG A 166 2.23 -17.55 15.44
CA ARG A 166 2.31 -17.99 14.04
C ARG A 166 3.08 -17.01 13.14
N GLY A 167 3.60 -15.93 13.72
CA GLY A 167 4.37 -14.92 13.02
C GLY A 167 3.52 -13.88 12.27
N TYR A 168 2.23 -13.78 12.61
CA TYR A 168 1.32 -12.82 11.99
C TYR A 168 1.15 -11.62 12.90
N ARG A 169 1.17 -10.44 12.30
CA ARG A 169 0.65 -9.23 12.93
C ARG A 169 -0.86 -9.23 12.85
N ILE A 170 -1.50 -8.55 13.78
CA ILE A 170 -2.96 -8.56 13.84
C ILE A 170 -3.54 -7.16 13.88
N THR A 171 -4.60 -6.93 13.11
CA THR A 171 -5.32 -5.65 13.08
C THR A 171 -6.77 -5.79 13.50
N THR A 172 -7.32 -4.72 14.08
CA THR A 172 -8.71 -4.59 14.54
C THR A 172 -9.45 -3.47 13.79
N TYR A 173 -10.55 -2.96 14.31
CA TYR A 173 -11.40 -1.99 13.64
C TYR A 173 -11.85 -0.85 14.55
N PHE A 174 -11.80 0.37 14.02
CA PHE A 174 -12.35 1.58 14.61
C PHE A 174 -13.14 2.36 13.55
N ASN A 175 -14.13 3.10 14.03
CA ASN A 175 -14.77 4.18 13.29
C ASN A 175 -14.84 5.44 14.20
N PRO A 176 -15.23 6.61 13.68
CA PRO A 176 -15.24 7.86 14.44
C PRO A 176 -16.60 8.13 15.13
N HIS A 177 -17.43 7.10 15.30
CA HIS A 177 -18.77 7.18 15.85
C HIS A 177 -18.86 6.46 17.20
N ILE A 178 -19.83 6.84 18.04
CA ILE A 178 -20.16 6.14 19.29
C ILE A 178 -21.65 5.80 19.28
N CYS A 179 -22.00 4.53 19.55
CA CYS A 179 -23.39 4.11 19.68
C CYS A 179 -24.04 4.69 20.93
N THR A 180 -25.31 5.08 20.86
CA THR A 180 -26.11 5.52 22.01
C THR A 180 -26.25 4.44 23.09
N THR A 181 -26.10 3.18 22.69
CA THR A 181 -26.10 2.00 23.56
C THR A 181 -24.75 1.71 24.20
N TYR A 182 -23.67 2.41 23.82
CA TYR A 182 -22.34 2.15 24.34
C TYR A 182 -22.13 2.82 25.71
N GLN A 183 -22.83 2.31 26.71
CA GLN A 183 -22.90 2.90 28.06
C GLN A 183 -21.80 2.39 28.99
N PRO A 184 -21.34 3.19 29.98
CA PRO A 184 -21.72 4.60 30.23
C PRO A 184 -20.98 5.61 29.31
N LEU A 185 -20.18 5.14 28.36
CA LEU A 185 -19.27 5.97 27.57
C LEU A 185 -19.98 7.05 26.76
N TYR A 186 -21.13 6.71 26.17
CA TYR A 186 -21.92 7.65 25.39
C TYR A 186 -22.42 8.82 26.24
N ASP A 187 -23.07 8.55 27.37
CA ASP A 187 -23.60 9.59 28.26
C ASP A 187 -22.48 10.46 28.83
N GLU A 188 -21.34 9.87 29.18
CA GLU A 188 -20.18 10.62 29.62
C GLU A 188 -19.60 11.53 28.54
N ALA A 189 -19.56 11.07 27.29
CA ALA A 189 -19.07 11.86 26.16
C ALA A 189 -20.04 13.01 25.83
N ALA A 190 -21.34 12.74 25.84
CA ALA A 190 -22.40 13.73 25.64
C ALA A 190 -22.37 14.81 26.73
N ALA A 191 -22.33 14.42 28.01
CA ALA A 191 -22.32 15.35 29.14
C ALA A 191 -21.08 16.26 29.17
N LYS A 192 -19.98 15.83 28.52
CA LYS A 192 -18.73 16.59 28.41
C LYS A 192 -18.61 17.38 27.09
N GLY A 193 -19.64 17.37 26.23
CA GLY A 193 -19.62 18.07 24.93
C GLY A 193 -18.57 17.51 23.95
N LEU A 194 -18.32 16.20 23.97
CA LEU A 194 -17.28 15.55 23.16
C LEU A 194 -17.80 14.96 21.84
N LEU A 195 -19.10 15.11 21.59
CA LEU A 195 -19.79 14.62 20.40
C LEU A 195 -20.21 15.81 19.54
N VAL A 196 -20.22 15.62 18.22
CA VAL A 196 -20.74 16.61 17.28
C VAL A 196 -22.20 16.89 17.60
N GLU A 197 -22.61 18.15 17.59
CA GLU A 197 -23.94 18.59 18.03
C GLU A 197 -24.85 18.96 16.85
N ASN A 198 -26.15 18.92 17.08
CA ASN A 198 -27.17 19.48 16.19
C ASN A 198 -27.36 21.00 16.46
N GLU A 199 -28.27 21.65 15.74
CA GLU A 199 -28.51 23.09 15.91
C GLU A 199 -29.14 23.47 17.26
N SER A 200 -29.67 22.50 18.01
CA SER A 200 -30.22 22.68 19.36
C SER A 200 -29.17 22.53 20.47
N GLY A 201 -27.92 22.16 20.14
CA GLY A 201 -26.85 21.91 21.12
C GLY A 201 -26.93 20.53 21.79
N GLU A 202 -27.70 19.60 21.24
CA GLU A 202 -27.72 18.20 21.68
C GLU A 202 -26.80 17.35 20.77
N PRO A 203 -26.27 16.20 21.24
CA PRO A 203 -25.52 15.29 20.39
C PRO A 203 -26.28 14.97 19.09
N TYR A 204 -25.61 15.09 17.95
CA TYR A 204 -26.18 14.79 16.65
C TYR A 204 -26.27 13.26 16.48
N VAL A 205 -27.45 12.71 16.71
CA VAL A 205 -27.72 11.28 16.55
C VAL A 205 -28.15 10.97 15.11
N LEU A 206 -27.47 10.03 14.47
CA LEU A 206 -27.78 9.52 13.14
C LEU A 206 -27.84 7.98 13.13
N SER A 207 -28.59 7.42 12.19
CA SER A 207 -28.60 5.97 11.95
C SER A 207 -27.29 5.57 11.26
N ASN A 208 -26.61 4.55 11.79
CA ASN A 208 -25.38 4.01 11.22
C ASN A 208 -25.65 3.56 9.77
N PRO A 209 -24.96 4.13 8.78
CA PRO A 209 -25.21 3.84 7.36
C PRO A 209 -25.04 2.38 6.94
N PHE A 210 -24.33 1.57 7.73
CA PHE A 210 -24.05 0.17 7.39
C PHE A 210 -25.01 -0.83 8.04
N THR A 211 -25.44 -0.58 9.28
CA THR A 211 -26.33 -1.50 10.03
C THR A 211 -27.77 -1.02 10.07
N ALA A 212 -28.03 0.27 9.85
CA ALA A 212 -29.32 0.99 9.95
C ALA A 212 -30.00 0.95 11.34
N ASP A 213 -29.78 -0.11 12.13
CA ASP A 213 -30.40 -0.34 13.44
C ASP A 213 -29.61 0.28 14.61
N GLU A 214 -28.36 0.69 14.38
CA GLU A 214 -27.52 1.32 15.40
C GLU A 214 -27.62 2.84 15.30
N MET A 215 -28.04 3.51 16.38
CA MET A 215 -28.01 4.96 16.49
C MET A 215 -26.66 5.41 17.03
N VAL A 216 -26.02 6.36 16.35
CA VAL A 216 -24.65 6.79 16.64
C VAL A 216 -24.50 8.31 16.61
N SER A 217 -23.48 8.82 17.30
CA SER A 217 -23.03 10.22 17.20
C SER A 217 -21.55 10.29 16.81
N GLU A 218 -21.16 11.31 16.04
CA GLU A 218 -19.77 11.55 15.65
C GLU A 218 -18.95 12.11 16.83
N ILE A 219 -17.71 11.67 16.99
CA ILE A 219 -16.76 12.25 17.95
C ILE A 219 -16.32 13.63 17.43
N ASP A 220 -16.39 14.65 18.28
CA ASP A 220 -15.84 15.96 17.94
C ASP A 220 -14.32 15.98 18.09
N PHE A 221 -13.60 15.80 16.97
CA PHE A 221 -12.14 15.89 16.93
C PHE A 221 -11.59 17.34 16.91
N THR A 222 -12.45 18.35 16.91
CA THR A 222 -12.06 19.75 17.14
C THR A 222 -11.90 20.03 18.64
N GLU A 223 -12.58 19.23 19.47
CA GLU A 223 -12.46 19.29 20.92
C GLU A 223 -11.32 18.41 21.45
N PRO A 224 -10.40 18.95 22.28
CA PRO A 224 -9.31 18.17 22.87
C PRO A 224 -9.81 16.96 23.69
N GLY A 225 -11.00 17.07 24.30
CA GLY A 225 -11.62 15.98 25.03
C GLY A 225 -12.05 14.82 24.12
N GLY A 226 -12.63 15.10 22.96
CA GLY A 226 -13.03 14.07 21.98
C GLY A 226 -11.80 13.37 21.39
N VAL A 227 -10.73 14.11 21.14
CA VAL A 227 -9.42 13.53 20.77
C VAL A 227 -8.90 12.57 21.84
N ARG A 228 -8.92 12.96 23.13
CA ARG A 228 -8.45 12.11 24.24
C ARG A 228 -9.34 10.89 24.45
N LEU A 229 -10.66 11.05 24.31
CA LEU A 229 -11.63 9.95 24.39
C LEU A 229 -11.28 8.86 23.37
N PHE A 230 -11.11 9.24 22.10
CA PHE A 230 -10.74 8.30 21.05
C PHE A 230 -9.37 7.67 21.30
N GLN A 231 -8.38 8.45 21.77
CA GLN A 231 -7.04 7.95 22.10
C GLN A 231 -7.05 6.94 23.24
N GLY A 232 -7.93 7.08 24.24
CA GLY A 232 -8.09 6.08 25.31
C GLY A 232 -8.58 4.73 24.77
N LEU A 233 -9.52 4.73 23.83
CA LEU A 233 -9.98 3.48 23.19
C LEU A 233 -8.89 2.86 22.29
N LEU A 234 -8.03 3.68 21.69
CA LEU A 234 -6.83 3.19 21.00
C LEU A 234 -5.84 2.56 21.99
N ASP A 235 -5.67 3.15 23.17
CA ASP A 235 -4.82 2.59 24.23
C ASP A 235 -5.31 1.20 24.64
N ASP A 236 -6.63 0.99 24.77
CA ASP A 236 -7.20 -0.34 25.04
C ASP A 236 -6.81 -1.39 23.98
N ALA A 237 -6.82 -1.01 22.69
CA ALA A 237 -6.40 -1.90 21.61
C ALA A 237 -4.88 -2.13 21.61
N ILE A 238 -4.08 -1.10 21.89
CA ILE A 238 -2.63 -1.20 22.01
C ILE A 238 -2.25 -2.12 23.18
N ASP A 239 -2.91 -1.96 24.33
CA ASP A 239 -2.65 -2.74 25.54
C ASP A 239 -3.16 -4.18 25.44
N ALA A 240 -4.19 -4.43 24.63
CA ALA A 240 -4.57 -5.79 24.23
C ALA A 240 -3.48 -6.47 23.36
N GLY A 241 -2.67 -5.68 22.65
CA GLY A 241 -1.55 -6.15 21.84
C GLY A 241 -1.75 -6.07 20.33
N TYR A 242 -2.74 -5.32 19.85
CA TYR A 242 -2.95 -5.11 18.41
C TYR A 242 -1.77 -4.38 17.75
N ASP A 243 -1.52 -4.70 16.48
CA ASP A 243 -0.43 -4.11 15.68
C ASP A 243 -0.90 -2.97 14.77
N GLY A 244 -2.20 -2.71 14.74
CA GLY A 244 -2.86 -1.70 13.92
C GLY A 244 -4.35 -1.96 13.82
N TRP A 245 -5.03 -1.21 12.96
CA TRP A 245 -6.47 -1.27 12.79
C TRP A 245 -6.92 -0.58 11.49
N MET A 246 -8.14 -0.90 11.08
CA MET A 246 -8.88 -0.08 10.14
C MET A 246 -9.43 1.15 10.85
N GLU A 247 -9.32 2.30 10.19
CA GLU A 247 -10.08 3.50 10.49
C GLU A 247 -11.10 3.67 9.37
N ASP A 248 -12.25 3.05 9.59
CA ASP A 248 -13.35 3.11 8.64
C ASP A 248 -14.22 4.34 8.91
N PHE A 249 -15.09 4.69 7.96
CA PHE A 249 -15.92 5.90 8.03
C PHE A 249 -15.13 7.21 8.06
N GLY A 250 -15.81 8.30 8.42
CA GLY A 250 -15.29 9.67 8.41
C GLY A 250 -15.79 10.53 7.26
N GLU A 251 -16.67 10.04 6.39
CA GLU A 251 -17.24 10.80 5.26
C GLU A 251 -18.64 11.37 5.53
N TYR A 252 -19.29 11.02 6.64
CA TYR A 252 -20.74 11.25 6.83
C TYR A 252 -21.12 12.43 7.72
N THR A 253 -20.18 13.33 8.01
CA THR A 253 -20.45 14.50 8.85
C THR A 253 -21.66 15.30 8.33
N PRO A 254 -22.76 15.38 9.10
CA PRO A 254 -23.97 16.08 8.67
C PRO A 254 -23.69 17.55 8.39
N THR A 255 -24.26 18.10 7.31
CA THR A 255 -23.87 19.47 6.90
C THR A 255 -24.45 20.58 7.79
N ASP A 256 -25.48 20.26 8.55
CA ASP A 256 -26.20 21.10 9.51
C ASP A 256 -25.69 20.95 10.95
N SER A 257 -24.73 20.06 11.21
CA SER A 257 -24.14 19.91 12.53
C SER A 257 -23.28 21.12 12.97
N ARG A 258 -22.94 21.16 14.25
CA ARG A 258 -22.06 22.14 14.90
C ARG A 258 -20.96 21.41 15.67
N PHE A 259 -19.75 21.97 15.58
CA PHE A 259 -18.57 21.51 16.29
C PHE A 259 -18.22 22.49 17.41
N GLY A 260 -17.55 22.03 18.46
CA GLY A 260 -17.19 22.82 19.65
C GLY A 260 -16.32 24.04 19.35
N ASN A 261 -15.55 24.01 18.25
CA ASN A 261 -14.83 25.19 17.74
C ASN A 261 -15.70 26.23 17.01
N GLY A 262 -17.03 26.05 16.99
CA GLY A 262 -18.02 26.94 16.38
C GLY A 262 -18.21 26.76 14.87
N ARG A 263 -17.50 25.83 14.23
CA ARG A 263 -17.64 25.58 12.79
C ARG A 263 -18.83 24.66 12.50
N SER A 264 -19.42 24.84 11.33
CA SER A 264 -20.51 23.98 10.85
C SER A 264 -19.97 22.68 10.25
N GLY A 265 -20.78 21.62 10.28
CA GLY A 265 -20.48 20.39 9.58
C GLY A 265 -20.31 20.59 8.08
N ARG A 266 -20.98 21.56 7.45
CA ARG A 266 -20.73 21.95 6.05
C ARG A 266 -19.27 22.37 5.79
N GLU A 267 -18.65 23.07 6.73
CA GLU A 267 -17.26 23.52 6.60
C GLU A 267 -16.25 22.41 6.92
N LEU A 268 -16.63 21.50 7.82
CA LEU A 268 -15.76 20.44 8.30
C LEU A 268 -15.98 19.10 7.62
N HIS A 269 -17.02 18.89 6.81
CA HIS A 269 -17.36 17.60 6.20
C HIS A 269 -16.15 16.92 5.52
N ASN A 270 -15.47 17.65 4.63
CA ASN A 270 -14.26 17.13 3.98
C ASN A 270 -13.02 17.18 4.87
N ARG A 271 -12.99 18.00 5.93
CA ARG A 271 -11.84 18.09 6.85
C ARG A 271 -11.89 17.09 8.00
N TYR A 272 -13.07 16.61 8.36
CA TYR A 272 -13.31 15.65 9.43
C TYR A 272 -12.38 14.43 9.36
N PRO A 273 -12.21 13.74 8.21
CA PRO A 273 -11.31 12.59 8.15
C PRO A 273 -9.84 12.97 8.39
N VAL A 274 -9.43 14.20 8.07
CA VAL A 274 -8.08 14.69 8.39
C VAL A 274 -7.87 14.78 9.91
N LEU A 275 -8.88 15.27 10.64
CA LEU A 275 -8.83 15.40 12.10
C LEU A 275 -8.85 14.02 12.78
N TYR A 276 -9.74 13.14 12.32
CA TYR A 276 -9.85 11.75 12.77
C TYR A 276 -8.52 11.00 12.65
N HIS A 277 -7.96 10.92 11.45
CA HIS A 277 -6.71 10.18 11.22
C HIS A 277 -5.50 10.83 11.91
N ARG A 278 -5.52 12.15 12.09
CA ARG A 278 -4.48 12.87 12.86
C ARG A 278 -4.52 12.46 14.33
N ALA A 279 -5.71 12.44 14.94
CA ALA A 279 -5.91 12.08 16.35
C ALA A 279 -5.35 10.68 16.63
N SER A 280 -5.60 9.73 15.73
CA SER A 280 -5.04 8.38 15.79
C SER A 280 -3.53 8.34 15.56
N THR A 281 -3.09 8.75 14.36
CA THR A 281 -1.73 8.48 13.89
C THR A 281 -0.67 9.11 14.77
N GLN A 282 -0.93 10.34 15.26
CA GLN A 282 0.02 11.01 16.15
C GLN A 282 0.11 10.32 17.50
N HIS A 283 -1.01 9.86 18.05
CA HIS A 283 -1.06 9.15 19.33
C HIS A 283 -0.37 7.79 19.24
N THR A 284 -0.78 6.97 18.29
CA THR A 284 -0.28 5.59 18.13
C THR A 284 1.22 5.55 17.93
N ARG A 285 1.78 6.50 17.16
CA ARG A 285 3.25 6.62 17.04
C ARG A 285 3.95 6.84 18.36
N ARG A 286 3.45 7.79 19.16
CA ARG A 286 4.04 8.12 20.46
C ARG A 286 3.91 6.94 21.42
N ARG A 287 2.71 6.36 21.50
CA ARG A 287 2.38 5.30 22.46
C ARG A 287 3.09 3.98 22.18
N MET A 288 3.23 3.59 20.91
CA MET A 288 3.84 2.32 20.53
C MET A 288 5.37 2.42 20.33
N GLY A 289 5.93 3.62 20.16
CA GLY A 289 7.34 3.82 19.81
C GLY A 289 7.74 3.22 18.45
N ARG A 290 6.76 2.80 17.66
CA ARG A 290 6.91 2.21 16.32
C ARG A 290 5.69 2.53 15.46
N GLU A 291 5.79 2.24 14.17
CA GLU A 291 4.67 2.39 13.26
C GLU A 291 3.66 1.23 13.42
N ALA A 292 2.35 1.55 13.46
CA ALA A 292 1.24 0.60 13.38
C ALA A 292 0.69 0.42 11.95
N ALA A 293 0.03 -0.70 11.69
CA ALA A 293 -0.70 -0.98 10.45
C ALA A 293 -2.08 -0.30 10.45
N VAL A 294 -2.08 1.03 10.32
CA VAL A 294 -3.32 1.83 10.23
C VAL A 294 -3.67 2.05 8.76
N PHE A 295 -4.86 1.61 8.37
CA PHE A 295 -5.40 1.81 7.03
C PHE A 295 -6.78 2.45 7.09
N VAL A 296 -7.05 3.34 6.14
CA VAL A 296 -8.19 4.25 6.21
C VAL A 296 -9.10 4.09 5.00
N ARG A 297 -10.39 4.41 5.18
CA ARG A 297 -11.36 4.58 4.09
C ARG A 297 -11.38 6.01 3.56
N SER A 298 -11.57 6.97 4.47
CA SER A 298 -11.78 8.39 4.13
C SER A 298 -10.47 9.17 3.96
N GLY A 299 -10.57 10.31 3.28
CA GLY A 299 -9.45 11.24 3.18
C GLY A 299 -9.78 12.50 2.40
N TYR A 300 -8.99 13.54 2.66
CA TYR A 300 -9.04 14.82 1.95
C TYR A 300 -7.63 15.39 1.78
N HIS A 301 -7.52 16.58 1.19
CA HIS A 301 -6.26 17.29 1.14
C HIS A 301 -5.68 17.47 2.54
N GLY A 302 -4.45 17.01 2.76
CA GLY A 302 -3.77 17.00 4.06
C GLY A 302 -3.78 15.64 4.74
N SER A 303 -4.74 14.76 4.41
CA SER A 303 -4.80 13.39 4.95
C SER A 303 -3.55 12.59 4.65
N GLN A 304 -2.83 12.87 3.55
CA GLN A 304 -1.59 12.16 3.19
C GLN A 304 -0.58 12.08 4.34
N ARG A 305 -0.56 13.07 5.25
CA ARG A 305 0.35 13.13 6.41
C ARG A 305 0.00 12.16 7.55
N PHE A 306 -1.24 11.70 7.58
CA PHE A 306 -1.82 10.91 8.67
C PHE A 306 -2.35 9.56 8.16
N SER A 307 -3.04 9.55 7.02
CA SER A 307 -3.46 8.37 6.28
C SER A 307 -2.28 7.73 5.56
N ARG A 308 -1.79 6.62 6.10
CA ARG A 308 -0.61 5.91 5.57
C ARG A 308 -1.01 4.94 4.47
N ILE A 309 -2.02 4.13 4.76
CA ILE A 309 -2.54 3.10 3.89
C ILE A 309 -3.97 3.49 3.56
N VAL A 310 -4.32 3.55 2.27
CA VAL A 310 -5.69 3.80 1.83
C VAL A 310 -6.24 2.54 1.21
N TRP A 311 -7.40 2.13 1.66
CA TRP A 311 -8.13 1.01 1.08
C TRP A 311 -9.08 1.53 -0.01
N GLY A 312 -9.30 0.72 -1.05
CA GLY A 312 -10.10 1.06 -2.23
C GLY A 312 -11.61 1.15 -2.02
N GLY A 313 -12.10 1.04 -0.79
CA GLY A 313 -13.52 1.01 -0.48
C GLY A 313 -14.15 -0.36 -0.78
N ASP A 314 -15.46 -0.36 -0.97
CA ASP A 314 -16.33 -1.53 -1.03
C ASP A 314 -16.64 -1.96 -2.48
N PRO A 315 -15.69 -2.54 -3.24
CA PRO A 315 -15.89 -2.81 -4.66
C PRO A 315 -16.99 -3.84 -4.90
N THR A 316 -17.66 -3.71 -6.04
CA THR A 316 -18.57 -4.73 -6.52
C THR A 316 -17.81 -6.02 -6.88
N GLU A 317 -18.42 -7.16 -6.60
CA GLU A 317 -17.95 -8.50 -6.98
C GLU A 317 -18.05 -8.77 -8.50
N ASP A 318 -17.42 -7.94 -9.33
CA ASP A 318 -17.43 -8.07 -10.79
C ASP A 318 -16.16 -7.54 -11.50
N TRP A 319 -16.21 -7.53 -12.83
CA TRP A 319 -15.12 -7.09 -13.72
C TRP A 319 -15.22 -5.62 -14.15
N SER A 320 -16.24 -4.90 -13.69
CA SER A 320 -16.63 -3.61 -14.25
C SER A 320 -15.58 -2.51 -14.01
N CYS A 321 -15.53 -1.55 -14.93
CA CYS A 321 -14.71 -0.34 -14.79
C CYS A 321 -15.43 0.77 -14.00
N SER A 322 -16.66 0.52 -13.53
CA SER A 322 -17.39 1.39 -12.62
C SER A 322 -17.00 1.12 -11.17
N ASP A 323 -16.98 -0.15 -10.75
CA ASP A 323 -16.79 -0.49 -9.33
C ASP A 323 -16.12 -1.86 -9.07
N GLY A 324 -15.81 -2.65 -10.10
CA GLY A 324 -15.17 -3.96 -9.99
C GLY A 324 -13.66 -3.97 -10.17
N LEU A 325 -13.11 -5.10 -10.62
CA LEU A 325 -11.65 -5.29 -10.80
C LEU A 325 -11.03 -4.23 -11.72
N CYS A 326 -11.68 -3.87 -12.82
CA CYS A 326 -11.17 -2.83 -13.71
C CYS A 326 -11.13 -1.46 -13.00
N ALA A 327 -12.17 -1.12 -12.24
CA ALA A 327 -12.21 0.11 -11.46
C ALA A 327 -11.09 0.15 -10.41
N ALA A 328 -10.81 -0.97 -9.73
CA ALA A 328 -9.71 -1.09 -8.79
C ALA A 328 -8.34 -0.77 -9.43
N VAL A 329 -8.11 -1.20 -10.68
CA VAL A 329 -6.90 -0.81 -11.44
C VAL A 329 -6.86 0.70 -11.66
N HIS A 330 -7.97 1.32 -12.07
CA HIS A 330 -8.06 2.78 -12.26
C HIS A 330 -7.83 3.55 -10.96
N GLN A 331 -8.36 3.06 -9.84
CA GLN A 331 -8.20 3.66 -8.52
C GLN A 331 -6.72 3.67 -8.11
N ALA A 332 -6.01 2.55 -8.26
CA ALA A 332 -4.58 2.47 -7.93
C ALA A 332 -3.73 3.53 -8.66
N LEU A 333 -4.04 3.79 -9.94
CA LEU A 333 -3.33 4.81 -10.72
C LEU A 333 -3.73 6.22 -10.30
N SER A 334 -5.03 6.47 -10.10
CA SER A 334 -5.55 7.79 -9.75
C SER A 334 -5.11 8.24 -8.36
N ILE A 335 -5.13 7.33 -7.39
CA ILE A 335 -4.69 7.62 -6.02
C ILE A 335 -3.16 7.75 -5.93
N GLY A 336 -2.42 6.99 -6.74
CA GLY A 336 -0.97 7.15 -6.91
C GLY A 336 -0.59 8.52 -7.44
N LEU A 337 -1.34 9.04 -8.43
CA LEU A 337 -1.21 10.41 -8.93
C LEU A 337 -1.60 11.46 -7.88
N SER A 338 -2.49 11.11 -6.96
CA SER A 338 -2.92 11.96 -5.83
C SER A 338 -1.96 11.93 -4.64
N GLY A 339 -0.81 11.25 -4.78
CA GLY A 339 0.26 11.25 -3.78
C GLY A 339 0.04 10.25 -2.64
N ILE A 340 -0.68 9.14 -2.88
CA ILE A 340 -0.78 8.01 -1.95
C ILE A 340 -0.14 6.78 -2.60
N ALA A 341 0.89 6.21 -1.97
CA ALA A 341 1.59 5.05 -2.51
C ALA A 341 1.12 3.70 -1.96
N TYR A 342 0.62 3.66 -0.73
CA TYR A 342 0.18 2.42 -0.09
C TYR A 342 -1.33 2.29 -0.25
N TRP A 343 -1.73 1.81 -1.41
CA TRP A 343 -3.12 1.53 -1.72
C TRP A 343 -3.36 0.05 -2.01
N GLY A 344 -4.49 -0.48 -1.57
CA GLY A 344 -4.94 -1.83 -1.88
C GLY A 344 -6.47 -1.93 -2.01
N SER A 345 -6.91 -2.95 -2.74
CA SER A 345 -8.31 -3.29 -2.94
C SER A 345 -8.68 -4.50 -2.09
N ASP A 346 -9.97 -4.68 -1.84
CA ASP A 346 -10.49 -5.97 -1.43
C ASP A 346 -10.44 -6.96 -2.57
N ILE A 347 -9.46 -7.86 -2.46
CA ILE A 347 -9.27 -8.92 -3.44
C ILE A 347 -10.50 -9.84 -3.41
N GLY A 348 -11.18 -9.91 -4.55
CA GLY A 348 -12.44 -10.64 -4.70
C GLY A 348 -13.70 -9.79 -4.47
N GLY A 349 -13.62 -8.46 -4.43
CA GLY A 349 -14.79 -7.59 -4.26
C GLY A 349 -15.21 -7.42 -2.80
N PHE A 350 -16.36 -6.82 -2.52
CA PHE A 350 -16.98 -6.75 -1.19
C PHE A 350 -18.50 -6.81 -1.27
N HIS A 351 -19.12 -6.07 -2.20
CA HIS A 351 -20.57 -6.03 -2.37
C HIS A 351 -21.06 -6.80 -3.61
N ALA A 352 -22.07 -7.64 -3.42
CA ALA A 352 -22.90 -8.17 -4.50
C ALA A 352 -24.19 -7.35 -4.59
N LEU A 353 -24.16 -6.30 -5.44
CA LEU A 353 -25.29 -5.40 -5.67
C LEU A 353 -26.43 -6.06 -6.47
N VAL A 354 -26.09 -7.06 -7.29
CA VAL A 354 -27.01 -7.89 -8.10
C VAL A 354 -26.55 -9.36 -8.04
N ASN A 355 -26.93 -10.20 -8.99
CA ASN A 355 -26.43 -11.58 -9.14
C ASN A 355 -24.93 -11.70 -9.49
N SER A 356 -24.15 -10.61 -9.42
CA SER A 356 -22.69 -10.62 -9.58
C SER A 356 -22.06 -11.34 -8.40
N ARG A 357 -21.25 -12.36 -8.69
CA ARG A 357 -20.69 -13.27 -7.69
C ARG A 357 -19.22 -13.46 -7.94
N THR A 358 -18.43 -13.36 -6.89
CA THR A 358 -16.99 -13.64 -6.95
C THR A 358 -16.74 -15.14 -7.13
N ASP A 359 -16.27 -15.50 -8.32
CA ASP A 359 -15.80 -16.84 -8.68
C ASP A 359 -14.26 -16.96 -8.57
N ASP A 360 -13.75 -18.19 -8.74
CA ASP A 360 -12.32 -18.46 -8.66
C ASP A 360 -11.50 -17.70 -9.73
N GLU A 361 -12.09 -17.41 -10.90
CA GLU A 361 -11.40 -16.66 -11.95
C GLU A 361 -11.22 -15.19 -11.57
N LEU A 362 -12.28 -14.54 -11.09
CA LEU A 362 -12.24 -13.16 -10.63
C LEU A 362 -11.26 -13.03 -9.45
N THR A 363 -11.36 -13.91 -8.45
CA THR A 363 -10.42 -13.93 -7.31
C THR A 363 -8.98 -14.10 -7.78
N ALA A 364 -8.71 -15.05 -8.69
CA ALA A 364 -7.38 -15.27 -9.25
C ALA A 364 -6.80 -14.03 -9.96
N ARG A 365 -7.60 -13.33 -10.77
CA ARG A 365 -7.16 -12.10 -11.46
C ARG A 365 -6.99 -10.92 -10.51
N TRP A 366 -7.79 -10.85 -9.45
CA TRP A 366 -7.65 -9.83 -8.43
C TRP A 366 -6.43 -10.07 -7.53
N LEU A 367 -6.11 -11.33 -7.21
CA LEU A 367 -4.88 -11.73 -6.50
C LEU A 367 -3.63 -11.32 -7.29
N GLN A 368 -3.65 -11.56 -8.60
CA GLN A 368 -2.60 -11.14 -9.53
C GLN A 368 -2.35 -9.63 -9.46
N PHE A 369 -3.41 -8.84 -9.53
CA PHE A 369 -3.33 -7.39 -9.41
C PHE A 369 -2.86 -6.95 -8.01
N GLY A 370 -3.41 -7.54 -6.94
CA GLY A 370 -3.03 -7.25 -5.56
C GLY A 370 -1.54 -7.53 -5.27
N ALA A 371 -0.92 -8.50 -5.96
CA ALA A 371 0.51 -8.76 -5.82
C ALA A 371 1.38 -7.56 -6.26
N VAL A 372 0.87 -6.72 -7.17
CA VAL A 372 1.57 -5.57 -7.78
C VAL A 372 0.87 -4.23 -7.48
N SER A 373 0.08 -4.17 -6.41
CA SER A 373 -0.46 -2.94 -5.83
C SER A 373 0.39 -2.46 -4.64
N GLY A 374 0.05 -1.32 -4.03
CA GLY A 374 0.71 -0.85 -2.81
C GLY A 374 0.55 -1.81 -1.63
N ILE A 375 -0.64 -2.40 -1.46
CA ILE A 375 -1.01 -3.37 -0.43
C ILE A 375 -1.70 -4.58 -1.06
N MET A 376 -1.26 -5.79 -0.69
CA MET A 376 -1.89 -7.05 -1.10
C MET A 376 -2.77 -7.58 0.04
N ARG A 377 -4.08 -7.31 -0.03
CA ARG A 377 -5.03 -7.63 1.05
C ARG A 377 -6.24 -8.40 0.53
N THR A 378 -6.53 -9.52 1.17
CA THR A 378 -7.77 -10.27 0.92
C THR A 378 -8.90 -9.79 1.80
N GLN A 379 -10.12 -9.98 1.32
CA GLN A 379 -11.33 -9.71 2.06
C GLN A 379 -12.20 -10.95 1.99
N ALA A 380 -12.49 -11.51 3.16
CA ALA A 380 -13.22 -12.76 3.27
C ALA A 380 -14.72 -12.54 3.43
N ASN A 381 -15.11 -11.52 4.19
CA ASN A 381 -16.51 -11.18 4.36
C ASN A 381 -16.98 -10.31 3.21
N GLY A 382 -18.24 -10.48 2.79
CA GLY A 382 -18.90 -9.63 1.81
C GLY A 382 -20.37 -9.43 2.16
N LEU A 383 -20.99 -8.45 1.52
CA LEU A 383 -22.40 -8.14 1.67
C LEU A 383 -23.13 -8.49 0.38
N SER A 384 -24.22 -9.25 0.49
CA SER A 384 -25.12 -9.53 -0.63
C SER A 384 -26.47 -8.90 -0.34
N PHE A 385 -26.93 -8.04 -1.24
CA PHE A 385 -28.23 -7.38 -1.13
C PHE A 385 -29.36 -8.19 -1.76
N VAL A 386 -29.05 -9.21 -2.57
CA VAL A 386 -30.03 -10.05 -3.28
C VAL A 386 -29.57 -11.51 -3.34
N GLY A 387 -30.41 -12.45 -2.87
CA GLY A 387 -30.17 -13.90 -2.96
C GLY A 387 -29.43 -14.54 -1.77
N SER A 388 -29.30 -15.86 -1.80
CA SER A 388 -28.57 -16.65 -0.78
C SER A 388 -27.08 -16.26 -0.73
N ARG A 389 -26.48 -16.26 0.47
CA ARG A 389 -25.02 -16.21 0.70
C ARG A 389 -24.36 -17.48 0.15
N ALA A 390 -24.38 -17.68 -1.16
CA ALA A 390 -23.57 -18.71 -1.81
C ALA A 390 -22.09 -18.47 -1.48
N SER A 391 -21.30 -19.54 -1.37
CA SER A 391 -19.88 -19.48 -1.01
C SER A 391 -19.13 -18.57 -1.99
N ARG A 392 -18.74 -17.39 -1.50
CA ARG A 392 -17.82 -16.46 -2.17
C ARG A 392 -16.47 -17.15 -2.33
N SER A 393 -15.84 -17.06 -3.51
CA SER A 393 -14.52 -17.66 -3.70
C SER A 393 -13.48 -17.04 -2.75
N GLN A 394 -12.67 -17.89 -2.11
CA GLN A 394 -11.69 -17.49 -1.09
C GLN A 394 -10.30 -18.03 -1.42
N VAL A 395 -9.28 -17.39 -0.85
CA VAL A 395 -7.87 -17.73 -1.09
C VAL A 395 -7.45 -19.11 -0.57
N TRP A 396 -8.30 -19.77 0.23
CA TRP A 396 -8.11 -21.13 0.72
C TRP A 396 -8.95 -22.19 -0.01
N HIS A 397 -9.73 -21.79 -1.01
CA HIS A 397 -10.40 -22.75 -1.88
C HIS A 397 -9.38 -23.40 -2.81
N GLU A 398 -9.57 -24.68 -3.10
CA GLU A 398 -8.62 -25.50 -3.89
C GLU A 398 -8.27 -24.90 -5.26
N GLY A 399 -9.24 -24.27 -5.94
CA GLY A 399 -9.02 -23.62 -7.24
C GLY A 399 -8.18 -22.33 -7.17
N VAL A 400 -8.06 -21.72 -5.99
CA VAL A 400 -7.44 -20.40 -5.80
C VAL A 400 -6.13 -20.48 -5.00
N LEU A 401 -6.03 -21.40 -4.04
CA LEU A 401 -4.89 -21.55 -3.15
C LEU A 401 -3.53 -21.64 -3.87
N PRO A 402 -3.38 -22.38 -5.00
CA PRO A 402 -2.12 -22.40 -5.74
C PRO A 402 -1.72 -21.03 -6.31
N ILE A 403 -2.69 -20.21 -6.69
CA ILE A 403 -2.49 -18.85 -7.23
C ILE A 403 -2.14 -17.91 -6.07
N TRP A 404 -2.86 -18.00 -4.95
CA TRP A 404 -2.52 -17.26 -3.74
C TRP A 404 -1.10 -17.57 -3.27
N ARG A 405 -0.70 -18.85 -3.20
CA ARG A 405 0.67 -19.26 -2.88
C ARG A 405 1.70 -18.66 -3.84
N ARG A 406 1.44 -18.71 -5.15
CA ARG A 406 2.36 -18.15 -6.16
C ARG A 406 2.60 -16.67 -5.95
N TYR A 407 1.54 -15.89 -5.79
CA TYR A 407 1.64 -14.43 -5.70
C TYR A 407 2.05 -13.94 -4.31
N SER A 408 1.66 -14.62 -3.24
CA SER A 408 2.18 -14.35 -1.89
C SER A 408 3.69 -14.61 -1.83
N LYS A 409 4.19 -15.72 -2.38
CA LYS A 409 5.64 -15.98 -2.50
C LYS A 409 6.36 -14.94 -3.35
N LEU A 410 5.78 -14.54 -4.48
CA LEU A 410 6.37 -13.48 -5.32
C LEU A 410 6.42 -12.15 -4.56
N ARG A 411 5.32 -11.77 -3.89
CA ARG A 411 5.19 -10.54 -3.09
C ARG A 411 6.21 -10.50 -1.97
N THR A 412 6.31 -11.57 -1.19
CA THR A 412 7.28 -11.70 -0.09
C THR A 412 8.72 -11.64 -0.59
N GLN A 413 9.04 -12.29 -1.71
CA GLN A 413 10.36 -12.16 -2.33
C GLN A 413 10.62 -10.76 -2.87
N LEU A 414 9.62 -10.04 -3.38
CA LEU A 414 9.77 -8.66 -3.86
C LEU A 414 9.88 -7.62 -2.73
N ALA A 415 9.75 -8.00 -1.46
CA ALA A 415 9.79 -7.05 -0.34
C ALA A 415 10.99 -6.06 -0.40
N PRO A 416 12.25 -6.46 -0.69
CA PRO A 416 13.34 -5.51 -0.83
C PRO A 416 13.18 -4.52 -2.01
N TYR A 417 12.58 -4.97 -3.12
CA TYR A 417 12.29 -4.14 -4.28
C TYR A 417 11.17 -3.12 -3.99
N ILE A 418 10.11 -3.59 -3.32
CA ILE A 418 8.97 -2.75 -2.93
C ILE A 418 9.40 -1.74 -1.86
N GLU A 419 10.25 -2.14 -0.91
CA GLU A 419 10.83 -1.24 0.09
C GLU A 419 11.67 -0.14 -0.57
N ALA A 420 12.50 -0.47 -1.56
CA ALA A 420 13.27 0.53 -2.32
C ALA A 420 12.36 1.49 -3.13
N ALA A 421 11.22 1.01 -3.64
CA ALA A 421 10.22 1.84 -4.29
C ALA A 421 9.50 2.74 -3.26
N SER A 422 9.16 2.21 -2.09
CA SER A 422 8.64 2.94 -0.94
C SER A 422 9.61 4.04 -0.49
N ASP A 423 10.90 3.76 -0.38
CA ASP A 423 11.91 4.78 -0.08
C ASP A 423 12.01 5.88 -1.15
N THR A 424 11.73 5.53 -2.40
CA THR A 424 11.66 6.50 -3.50
C THR A 424 10.42 7.40 -3.36
N TYR A 425 9.28 6.81 -3.00
CA TYR A 425 8.07 7.55 -2.63
C TYR A 425 8.33 8.48 -1.44
N GLN A 426 8.94 7.96 -0.37
CA GLN A 426 9.26 8.73 0.84
C GLN A 426 10.20 9.89 0.56
N ARG A 427 11.10 9.80 -0.42
CA ARG A 427 12.00 10.92 -0.77
C ARG A 427 11.38 11.92 -1.74
N GLY A 428 10.66 11.45 -2.77
CA GLY A 428 10.31 12.27 -3.93
C GLY A 428 8.86 12.14 -4.40
N GLY A 429 8.02 11.38 -3.70
CA GLY A 429 6.59 11.29 -3.97
C GLY A 429 6.20 10.42 -5.17
N LEU A 430 7.14 9.73 -5.81
CA LEU A 430 6.82 8.77 -6.87
C LEU A 430 6.13 7.54 -6.28
N PRO A 431 4.88 7.21 -6.68
CA PRO A 431 4.14 6.11 -6.08
C PRO A 431 4.79 4.74 -6.38
N ILE A 432 4.39 3.71 -5.64
CA ILE A 432 4.82 2.33 -5.90
C ILE A 432 4.16 1.82 -7.18
N THR A 433 2.84 1.96 -7.29
CA THR A 433 2.08 1.72 -8.52
C THR A 433 2.03 3.01 -9.34
N ARG A 434 2.69 3.02 -10.50
CA ARG A 434 2.96 4.23 -11.29
C ARG A 434 2.24 4.18 -12.62
N ALA A 435 1.31 5.12 -12.82
CA ALA A 435 0.76 5.40 -14.14
C ALA A 435 1.90 5.64 -15.13
N LEU A 436 1.81 5.08 -16.34
CA LEU A 436 2.87 5.20 -17.33
C LEU A 436 3.13 6.66 -17.74
N ALA A 437 2.12 7.54 -17.59
CA ALA A 437 2.25 8.99 -17.74
C ALA A 437 3.39 9.61 -16.91
N LEU A 438 3.69 9.05 -15.73
CA LEU A 438 4.78 9.55 -14.86
C LEU A 438 6.18 9.15 -15.36
N ALA A 439 6.29 8.03 -16.06
CA ALA A 439 7.58 7.48 -16.50
C ALA A 439 7.88 7.74 -17.98
N TYR A 440 6.83 7.93 -18.79
CA TYR A 440 6.90 8.12 -20.24
C TYR A 440 5.98 9.27 -20.68
N PRO A 441 6.21 10.51 -20.20
CA PRO A 441 5.33 11.65 -20.49
C PRO A 441 5.28 12.02 -21.98
N ASP A 442 6.34 11.72 -22.73
CA ASP A 442 6.44 12.00 -24.17
C ASP A 442 5.78 10.92 -25.05
N ASP A 443 5.36 9.79 -24.46
CA ASP A 443 4.66 8.73 -25.16
C ASP A 443 3.14 8.91 -24.97
N ALA A 444 2.49 9.50 -25.97
CA ALA A 444 1.06 9.81 -25.92
C ALA A 444 0.17 8.58 -25.66
N ARG A 445 0.60 7.36 -26.02
CA ARG A 445 -0.15 6.13 -25.73
C ARG A 445 0.06 5.70 -24.28
N ALA A 446 1.27 5.82 -23.76
CA ALA A 446 1.57 5.58 -22.36
C ALA A 446 0.80 6.54 -21.44
N VAL A 447 0.72 7.82 -21.80
CA VAL A 447 -0.04 8.85 -21.06
C VAL A 447 -1.53 8.51 -20.95
N ARG A 448 -2.11 7.91 -21.99
CA ARG A 448 -3.53 7.50 -22.02
C ARG A 448 -3.79 6.13 -21.40
N SER A 449 -2.76 5.40 -20.98
CA SER A 449 -2.94 4.07 -20.43
C SER A 449 -3.58 4.13 -19.04
N GLN A 450 -4.63 3.33 -18.85
CA GLN A 450 -5.37 3.24 -17.59
C GLN A 450 -5.28 1.84 -16.97
N THR A 451 -4.73 0.86 -17.70
CA THR A 451 -4.84 -0.56 -17.36
C THR A 451 -3.51 -1.30 -17.37
N GLU A 452 -2.43 -0.64 -17.76
CA GLU A 452 -1.07 -1.13 -17.60
C GLU A 452 -0.21 -0.04 -16.97
N PHE A 453 0.72 -0.46 -16.12
CA PHE A 453 1.43 0.45 -15.24
C PHE A 453 2.79 -0.12 -14.83
N LEU A 454 3.63 0.75 -14.28
CA LEU A 454 4.88 0.34 -13.66
C LEU A 454 4.64 0.02 -12.17
N PHE A 455 5.05 -1.16 -11.72
CA PHE A 455 5.18 -1.51 -10.31
C PHE A 455 6.64 -1.29 -9.90
N GLY A 456 6.89 -0.22 -9.14
CA GLY A 456 8.24 0.30 -8.93
C GLY A 456 8.85 0.84 -10.23
N PRO A 457 10.18 0.93 -10.35
CA PRO A 457 10.84 1.46 -11.55
C PRO A 457 10.97 0.50 -12.74
N ASP A 458 10.94 -0.81 -12.51
CA ASP A 458 11.48 -1.79 -13.46
C ASP A 458 10.50 -2.89 -13.88
N LEU A 459 9.35 -3.05 -13.20
CA LEU A 459 8.35 -4.05 -13.54
C LEU A 459 7.15 -3.36 -14.19
N LEU A 460 6.75 -3.76 -15.40
CA LEU A 460 5.51 -3.33 -16.05
C LEU A 460 4.47 -4.44 -15.91
N ALA A 461 3.37 -4.14 -15.23
CA ALA A 461 2.25 -5.04 -15.02
C ALA A 461 1.07 -4.64 -15.90
N ALA A 462 0.38 -5.64 -16.45
CA ALA A 462 -0.87 -5.46 -17.19
C ALA A 462 -1.90 -6.49 -16.73
N PRO A 463 -2.68 -6.20 -15.67
CA PRO A 463 -3.75 -7.06 -15.20
C PRO A 463 -4.73 -7.46 -16.30
N VAL A 464 -5.25 -8.68 -16.21
CA VAL A 464 -6.38 -9.15 -17.01
C VAL A 464 -7.66 -8.72 -16.30
N ILE A 465 -8.45 -7.90 -16.98
CA ILE A 465 -9.67 -7.28 -16.45
C ILE A 465 -10.91 -7.72 -17.24
N GLU A 466 -10.78 -8.78 -18.03
CA GLU A 466 -11.85 -9.34 -18.85
C GLU A 466 -12.04 -10.82 -18.46
N PRO A 467 -13.29 -11.27 -18.25
CA PRO A 467 -13.58 -12.66 -17.89
C PRO A 467 -13.14 -13.60 -19.01
N ARG A 468 -12.69 -14.81 -18.66
CA ARG A 468 -12.23 -15.88 -19.57
C ARG A 468 -11.03 -15.52 -20.46
N ALA A 469 -10.50 -14.29 -20.41
CA ALA A 469 -9.37 -13.90 -21.21
C ALA A 469 -8.12 -14.70 -20.82
N ARG A 470 -7.41 -15.21 -21.82
CA ARG A 470 -6.14 -15.95 -21.67
C ARG A 470 -4.96 -15.27 -22.36
N THR A 471 -5.20 -14.07 -22.89
CA THR A 471 -4.19 -13.18 -23.46
C THR A 471 -4.50 -11.73 -23.07
N ARG A 472 -3.51 -10.86 -23.15
CA ARG A 472 -3.68 -9.43 -22.84
C ARG A 472 -2.92 -8.58 -23.86
N SER A 473 -3.63 -7.65 -24.50
CA SER A 473 -3.06 -6.69 -25.45
C SER A 473 -2.79 -5.34 -24.78
N LEU A 474 -1.53 -4.92 -24.75
CA LEU A 474 -1.09 -3.71 -24.04
C LEU A 474 -0.17 -2.84 -24.89
N HIS A 475 -0.09 -1.54 -24.58
CA HIS A 475 0.96 -0.69 -25.12
C HIS A 475 2.25 -0.90 -24.32
N LEU A 476 3.35 -1.15 -25.03
CA LEU A 476 4.67 -1.29 -24.45
C LEU A 476 5.45 0.01 -24.69
N PRO A 477 5.82 0.77 -23.66
CA PRO A 477 6.58 2.02 -23.83
C PRO A 477 7.93 1.79 -24.50
N ALA A 478 8.53 2.85 -25.06
CA ALA A 478 9.83 2.78 -25.72
C ALA A 478 10.90 2.09 -24.87
N GLY A 479 11.77 1.30 -25.52
CA GLY A 479 12.83 0.52 -24.86
C GLY A 479 12.77 -0.97 -25.20
N ARG A 480 13.50 -1.78 -24.42
CA ARG A 480 13.44 -3.24 -24.48
C ARG A 480 12.85 -3.78 -23.19
N TRP A 481 11.99 -4.77 -23.31
CA TRP A 481 11.30 -5.39 -22.19
C TRP A 481 11.46 -6.90 -22.23
N ILE A 482 11.48 -7.53 -21.07
CA ILE A 482 11.64 -8.97 -20.92
C ILE A 482 10.34 -9.52 -20.34
N ASP A 483 9.68 -10.44 -21.04
CA ASP A 483 8.53 -11.17 -20.51
C ASP A 483 8.99 -12.09 -19.37
N LEU A 484 8.63 -11.78 -18.12
CA LEU A 484 9.20 -12.43 -16.94
C LEU A 484 8.93 -13.93 -16.96
N TRP A 485 7.66 -14.33 -17.09
CA TRP A 485 7.24 -15.73 -17.02
C TRP A 485 7.77 -16.57 -18.18
N ARG A 486 8.02 -15.93 -19.33
CA ARG A 486 8.66 -16.61 -20.46
C ARG A 486 10.19 -16.60 -20.39
N SER A 487 10.77 -16.00 -19.35
CA SER A 487 12.22 -15.87 -19.14
C SER A 487 12.70 -16.49 -17.83
N VAL A 488 11.79 -17.07 -17.04
CA VAL A 488 12.09 -17.78 -15.80
C VAL A 488 11.42 -19.15 -15.76
N ASP A 489 11.97 -20.02 -14.92
CA ASP A 489 11.30 -21.20 -14.40
C ASP A 489 10.85 -20.90 -12.96
N TRP A 490 9.55 -21.10 -12.68
CA TRP A 490 8.95 -20.93 -11.36
C TRP A 490 8.72 -22.30 -10.72
N ARG A 491 9.33 -22.56 -9.56
CA ARG A 491 9.10 -23.79 -8.79
C ARG A 491 7.98 -23.59 -7.78
N ALA A 492 6.77 -24.02 -8.12
CA ALA A 492 5.54 -23.71 -7.36
C ALA A 492 5.58 -24.02 -5.86
N GLY A 493 6.24 -25.11 -5.44
CA GLY A 493 6.29 -25.53 -4.04
C GLY A 493 7.41 -24.90 -3.20
N VAL A 494 8.36 -24.17 -3.79
CA VAL A 494 9.43 -23.47 -3.04
C VAL A 494 9.43 -21.97 -3.36
N GLY A 495 8.70 -21.54 -4.38
CA GLY A 495 8.69 -20.16 -4.86
C GLY A 495 10.00 -19.70 -5.53
N THR A 496 10.94 -20.61 -5.79
CA THR A 496 12.24 -20.24 -6.38
C THR A 496 12.11 -19.86 -7.86
N ILE A 497 12.70 -18.73 -8.21
CA ILE A 497 12.86 -18.22 -9.58
C ILE A 497 14.26 -18.56 -10.11
N SER A 498 14.33 -19.20 -11.27
CA SER A 498 15.56 -19.43 -12.02
C SER A 498 15.48 -18.83 -13.42
N LEU A 499 16.51 -18.11 -13.87
CA LEU A 499 16.56 -17.57 -15.22
C LEU A 499 16.72 -18.67 -16.26
N ARG A 500 16.00 -18.52 -17.37
CA ARG A 500 16.25 -19.22 -18.63
C ARG A 500 16.52 -18.20 -19.74
N ARG A 501 16.59 -18.66 -20.99
CA ARG A 501 16.76 -17.76 -22.14
C ARG A 501 15.61 -16.73 -22.15
N PRO A 502 15.90 -15.43 -22.11
CA PRO A 502 14.84 -14.44 -21.95
C PRO A 502 14.10 -14.22 -23.26
N ARG A 503 12.80 -13.96 -23.13
CA ARG A 503 11.95 -13.50 -24.22
C ARG A 503 11.95 -11.98 -24.23
N VAL A 504 12.63 -11.40 -25.20
CA VAL A 504 12.82 -9.96 -25.34
C VAL A 504 11.78 -9.38 -26.30
N LEU A 505 11.16 -8.28 -25.91
CA LEU A 505 10.17 -7.54 -26.68
C LEU A 505 10.66 -6.12 -26.93
N ARG A 506 10.43 -5.63 -28.16
CA ARG A 506 10.68 -4.23 -28.52
C ARG A 506 9.48 -3.38 -28.12
N GLY A 507 9.76 -2.29 -27.40
CA GLY A 507 8.78 -1.28 -27.00
C GLY A 507 8.42 -0.30 -28.12
N GLY A 508 7.67 0.73 -27.76
CA GLY A 508 7.11 1.73 -28.68
C GLY A 508 5.93 1.21 -29.50
N ARG A 509 5.31 0.10 -29.09
CA ARG A 509 4.29 -0.60 -29.88
C ARG A 509 3.30 -1.35 -29.01
N ARG A 510 2.18 -1.74 -29.61
CA ARG A 510 1.25 -2.70 -29.00
C ARG A 510 1.82 -4.12 -29.13
N VAL A 511 1.63 -4.92 -28.09
CA VAL A 511 1.96 -6.34 -28.04
C VAL A 511 0.82 -7.12 -27.40
N THR A 512 0.70 -8.40 -27.73
CA THR A 512 -0.26 -9.32 -27.09
C THR A 512 0.54 -10.41 -26.38
N LEU A 513 0.28 -10.57 -25.08
CA LEU A 513 0.99 -11.53 -24.24
C LEU A 513 0.06 -12.68 -23.82
N PRO A 514 0.59 -13.91 -23.69
CA PRO A 514 -0.11 -14.97 -22.98
C PRO A 514 -0.42 -14.53 -21.56
N ALA A 515 -1.63 -14.83 -21.11
CA ALA A 515 -2.12 -14.54 -19.78
C ALA A 515 -2.96 -15.74 -19.28
N PRO A 516 -2.39 -16.94 -19.15
CA PRO A 516 -3.12 -18.07 -18.56
C PRO A 516 -3.61 -17.72 -17.14
N LEU A 517 -4.53 -18.50 -16.58
CA LEU A 517 -5.23 -18.15 -15.35
C LEU A 517 -4.27 -17.89 -14.19
N GLU A 518 -3.11 -18.55 -14.17
CA GLU A 518 -2.12 -18.50 -13.10
C GLU A 518 -1.16 -17.31 -13.24
N GLU A 519 -1.15 -16.61 -14.39
CA GLU A 519 -0.11 -15.66 -14.75
C GLU A 519 -0.64 -14.27 -15.11
N LEU A 520 -0.20 -13.28 -14.34
CA LEU A 520 -0.25 -11.86 -14.64
C LEU A 520 0.76 -11.54 -15.75
N PRO A 521 0.38 -10.92 -16.86
CA PRO A 521 1.34 -10.32 -17.79
C PRO A 521 2.27 -9.33 -17.05
N LEU A 522 3.53 -9.74 -16.87
CA LEU A 522 4.54 -9.02 -16.10
C LEU A 522 5.85 -8.96 -16.89
N LEU A 523 6.32 -7.75 -17.15
CA LEU A 523 7.50 -7.48 -17.95
C LEU A 523 8.57 -6.80 -17.09
N VAL A 524 9.84 -7.11 -17.34
CA VAL A 524 10.99 -6.47 -16.71
C VAL A 524 11.67 -5.55 -17.71
N ARG A 525 12.00 -4.34 -17.29
CA ARG A 525 12.77 -3.38 -18.11
C ARG A 525 14.17 -3.92 -18.39
N ALA A 526 14.64 -3.86 -19.63
CA ALA A 526 16.06 -4.13 -19.91
C ALA A 526 16.94 -3.08 -19.20
N GLY A 527 17.98 -3.56 -18.52
CA GLY A 527 18.83 -2.80 -17.61
C GLY A 527 18.48 -3.00 -16.14
N ALA A 528 17.35 -3.63 -15.80
CA ALA A 528 16.95 -3.82 -14.41
C ALA A 528 17.86 -4.80 -13.66
N VAL A 529 18.03 -4.54 -12.37
CA VAL A 529 18.56 -5.50 -11.38
C VAL A 529 17.55 -5.55 -10.25
N ILE A 530 16.78 -6.64 -10.18
CA ILE A 530 15.68 -6.79 -9.22
C ILE A 530 16.20 -7.49 -7.96
N PRO A 531 16.21 -6.82 -6.80
CA PRO A 531 16.53 -7.46 -5.53
C PRO A 531 15.34 -8.29 -5.04
N LEU A 532 15.63 -9.51 -4.61
CA LEU A 532 14.69 -10.48 -4.10
C LEU A 532 15.15 -10.98 -2.73
N GLY A 533 14.20 -11.08 -1.80
CA GLY A 533 14.37 -11.78 -0.54
C GLY A 533 14.51 -13.29 -0.73
N ALA A 534 14.78 -13.98 0.38
CA ALA A 534 14.89 -15.42 0.39
C ALA A 534 13.50 -16.09 0.16
N PRO A 535 13.39 -17.09 -0.73
CA PRO A 535 12.11 -17.72 -1.06
C PRO A 535 11.49 -18.52 0.08
N GLU A 536 12.30 -18.97 1.05
CA GLU A 536 11.88 -19.70 2.24
C GLU A 536 11.31 -18.81 3.36
N VAL A 537 11.15 -17.50 3.15
CA VAL A 537 10.57 -16.59 4.16
C VAL A 537 9.06 -16.77 4.23
N ASP A 538 8.54 -16.92 5.44
CA ASP A 538 7.11 -17.13 5.70
C ASP A 538 6.39 -15.85 6.14
N THR A 539 7.09 -14.95 6.82
CA THR A 539 6.56 -13.68 7.31
C THR A 539 7.63 -12.59 7.20
N LEU A 540 7.19 -11.37 6.90
CA LEU A 540 8.08 -10.21 6.86
C LEU A 540 8.32 -9.59 8.23
N THR A 541 7.61 -10.05 9.26
CA THR A 541 7.71 -9.48 10.62
C THR A 541 8.65 -10.30 11.49
N SER A 542 9.10 -9.67 12.58
CA SER A 542 9.87 -10.35 13.63
C SER A 542 9.01 -10.94 14.75
N ILE A 543 7.68 -10.82 14.65
CA ILE A 543 6.79 -11.45 15.62
C ILE A 543 6.86 -12.96 15.45
N GLY A 544 6.79 -13.68 16.57
CA GLY A 544 6.82 -15.14 16.55
C GLY A 544 8.20 -15.75 16.25
N GLU A 545 9.28 -14.97 16.10
CA GLU A 545 10.65 -15.48 15.80
C GLU A 545 11.16 -16.57 16.78
N LYS A 546 10.58 -16.67 17.98
CA LYS A 546 10.91 -17.72 18.96
C LYS A 546 10.14 -19.03 18.73
N ALA A 547 9.15 -19.04 17.84
CA ALA A 547 8.38 -20.23 17.50
C ALA A 547 9.22 -21.15 16.60
N SER A 548 9.21 -22.44 16.91
CA SER A 548 9.91 -23.45 16.11
C SER A 548 9.33 -23.51 14.69
N GLY A 549 10.20 -23.54 13.68
CA GLY A 549 9.81 -23.74 12.27
C GLY A 549 9.34 -22.48 11.52
N LEU A 550 9.36 -21.30 12.15
CA LEU A 550 9.11 -20.02 11.47
C LEU A 550 10.40 -19.48 10.85
N VAL A 551 10.36 -19.06 9.57
CA VAL A 551 11.46 -18.31 8.94
C VAL A 551 11.01 -16.87 8.66
N SER A 552 11.49 -15.93 9.46
CA SER A 552 11.25 -14.50 9.28
C SER A 552 12.18 -13.87 8.24
N ALA A 553 11.77 -12.74 7.66
CA ALA A 553 12.65 -11.91 6.82
C ALA A 553 13.90 -11.43 7.58
N ARG A 554 13.81 -11.21 8.89
CA ARG A 554 14.93 -10.74 9.72
C ARG A 554 16.01 -11.82 9.88
N GLU A 555 15.64 -13.08 10.00
CA GLU A 555 16.57 -14.22 10.03
C GLU A 555 17.30 -14.43 8.70
N ARG A 556 16.70 -13.99 7.60
CA ARG A 556 17.27 -14.09 6.25
C ARG A 556 17.76 -12.74 5.72
N ARG A 557 17.87 -11.71 6.57
CA ARG A 557 18.31 -10.35 6.16
C ARG A 557 19.73 -10.30 5.59
N ASP A 558 20.56 -11.28 5.95
CA ASP A 558 21.91 -11.46 5.44
C ASP A 558 21.94 -12.10 4.04
N ARG A 559 20.80 -12.53 3.48
CA ARG A 559 20.72 -13.14 2.15
C ARG A 559 19.99 -12.20 1.20
N MET A 560 20.57 -12.00 0.02
CA MET A 560 19.92 -11.23 -1.05
C MET A 560 20.12 -11.95 -2.38
N ARG A 561 19.02 -12.09 -3.14
CA ARG A 561 19.04 -12.65 -4.49
C ARG A 561 18.88 -11.51 -5.49
N LEU A 562 19.64 -11.52 -6.57
CA LEU A 562 19.60 -10.53 -7.62
C LEU A 562 19.21 -11.19 -8.94
N LEU A 563 18.17 -10.66 -9.58
CA LEU A 563 17.77 -11.00 -10.93
C LEU A 563 18.16 -9.86 -11.88
N ALA A 564 19.20 -10.04 -12.68
CA ALA A 564 19.76 -9.01 -13.53
C ALA A 564 19.45 -9.24 -15.01
N PHE A 565 19.03 -8.16 -15.69
CA PHE A 565 18.84 -8.11 -17.14
C PHE A 565 19.70 -6.99 -17.72
N PRO A 566 21.02 -7.14 -17.83
CA PRO A 566 21.93 -6.04 -18.13
C PRO A 566 21.66 -5.36 -19.48
N ALA A 567 21.61 -4.03 -19.48
CA ALA A 567 21.57 -3.21 -20.69
C ALA A 567 21.97 -1.77 -20.36
N GLY A 568 22.89 -1.21 -21.14
CA GLY A 568 23.33 0.18 -20.98
C GLY A 568 23.83 0.49 -19.56
N ARG A 569 23.60 1.71 -19.09
CA ARG A 569 23.88 2.12 -17.71
C ARG A 569 22.57 2.20 -16.93
N SER A 570 22.54 1.60 -15.76
CA SER A 570 21.37 1.64 -14.88
C SER A 570 21.79 1.55 -13.42
N SER A 571 20.85 1.88 -12.54
CA SER A 571 21.01 1.71 -11.10
C SER A 571 19.73 1.16 -10.49
N ALA A 572 19.85 0.24 -9.54
CA ALA A 572 18.76 -0.16 -8.67
C ALA A 572 19.05 0.30 -7.24
N ARG A 573 17.99 0.52 -6.47
CA ARG A 573 18.08 0.83 -5.05
C ARG A 573 17.76 -0.41 -4.25
N LEU A 574 18.36 -0.47 -3.08
CA LEU A 574 18.07 -1.44 -2.04
C LEU A 574 17.48 -0.70 -0.83
N PRO A 575 16.94 -1.45 0.16
CA PRO A 575 16.59 -0.90 1.45
C PRO A 575 17.74 -0.08 2.07
N ASP A 576 17.39 0.89 2.91
CA ASP A 576 18.33 1.70 3.70
C ASP A 576 19.29 2.58 2.86
N GLY A 577 18.97 2.81 1.58
CA GLY A 577 19.72 3.73 0.73
C GLY A 577 20.90 3.10 -0.03
N GLU A 578 21.17 1.82 0.20
CA GLU A 578 22.13 0.99 -0.53
C GLU A 578 21.81 0.96 -2.04
N ARG A 579 22.83 0.71 -2.89
CA ARG A 579 22.71 0.85 -4.35
C ARG A 579 23.39 -0.26 -5.13
N LEU A 580 22.82 -0.56 -6.29
CA LEU A 580 23.39 -1.44 -7.30
C LEU A 580 23.62 -0.60 -8.56
N LEU A 581 24.84 -0.60 -9.08
CA LEU A 581 25.20 0.11 -10.31
C LEU A 581 25.54 -0.90 -11.39
N SER A 582 24.76 -0.92 -12.47
CA SER A 582 24.92 -1.85 -13.58
C SER A 582 25.39 -1.10 -14.82
N ARG A 583 26.47 -1.58 -15.43
CA ARG A 583 27.05 -1.01 -16.66
C ARG A 583 27.33 -2.12 -17.65
N ALA A 584 26.57 -2.14 -18.73
CA ALA A 584 26.69 -3.12 -19.80
C ALA A 584 27.10 -2.43 -21.11
N ARG A 585 28.12 -3.00 -21.76
CA ARG A 585 28.64 -2.62 -23.08
C ARG A 585 28.79 -3.91 -23.91
N PRO A 586 29.00 -3.83 -25.24
CA PRO A 586 29.35 -5.02 -26.01
C PRO A 586 30.52 -5.78 -25.38
N GLY A 587 30.40 -7.10 -25.25
CA GLY A 587 31.45 -7.95 -24.66
C GLY A 587 31.61 -7.90 -23.12
N VAL A 588 31.08 -6.90 -22.41
CA VAL A 588 31.37 -6.70 -20.97
C VAL A 588 30.15 -6.19 -20.19
N TRP A 589 29.91 -6.78 -19.02
CA TRP A 589 28.99 -6.26 -18.02
C TRP A 589 29.67 -6.18 -16.65
N ARG A 590 29.49 -5.04 -15.96
CA ARG A 590 29.93 -4.84 -14.58
C ARG A 590 28.73 -4.50 -13.69
N LEU A 591 28.67 -5.16 -12.54
CA LEU A 591 27.73 -4.85 -11.45
C LEU A 591 28.54 -4.46 -10.22
N GLN A 592 28.41 -3.22 -9.79
CA GLN A 592 28.97 -2.73 -8.54
C GLN A 592 27.87 -2.74 -7.47
N ILE A 593 28.17 -3.31 -6.31
CA ILE A 593 27.26 -3.41 -5.16
C ILE A 593 27.77 -2.49 -4.06
N ASP A 594 27.09 -1.35 -3.87
CA ASP A 594 27.43 -0.35 -2.87
C ASP A 594 26.51 -0.50 -1.66
N VAL A 595 27.02 -1.19 -0.64
CA VAL A 595 26.26 -1.65 0.53
C VAL A 595 27.07 -1.44 1.80
N GLU A 596 26.39 -1.07 2.87
CA GLU A 596 26.99 -0.92 4.20
C GLU A 596 26.94 -2.23 4.97
N ARG A 597 25.89 -3.04 4.72
CA ARG A 597 25.69 -4.32 5.42
C ARG A 597 26.30 -5.47 4.65
N ARG A 598 27.07 -6.30 5.35
CA ARG A 598 27.56 -7.56 4.81
C ARG A 598 26.40 -8.52 4.57
N ARG A 599 26.27 -9.01 3.33
CA ARG A 599 25.26 -10.00 2.91
C ARG A 599 25.89 -11.08 2.04
N ARG A 600 25.26 -12.25 2.01
CA ARG A 600 25.44 -13.31 1.02
C ARG A 600 24.56 -12.99 -0.19
N TRP A 601 25.21 -12.86 -1.34
CA TRP A 601 24.55 -12.54 -2.60
C TRP A 601 24.44 -13.81 -3.45
N SER A 602 23.29 -13.98 -4.09
CA SER A 602 23.12 -14.91 -5.20
C SER A 602 22.69 -14.10 -6.41
N LEU A 603 23.46 -14.18 -7.50
CA LEU A 603 23.20 -13.42 -8.71
C LEU A 603 22.83 -14.37 -9.84
N GLN A 604 21.70 -14.08 -10.50
CA GLN A 604 21.35 -14.65 -11.78
C GLN A 604 21.25 -13.50 -12.79
N ALA A 605 21.99 -13.59 -13.89
CA ALA A 605 22.03 -12.56 -14.92
C ALA A 605 21.76 -13.15 -16.30
N SER A 606 20.91 -12.48 -17.09
CA SER A 606 20.72 -12.84 -18.48
C SER A 606 21.53 -11.95 -19.42
N LEU A 607 22.60 -12.51 -19.99
CA LEU A 607 23.55 -11.77 -20.83
C LEU A 607 23.18 -11.74 -22.32
N THR A 608 22.08 -12.39 -22.71
CA THR A 608 21.64 -12.48 -24.11
C THR A 608 21.29 -11.14 -24.75
N GLN A 609 21.12 -10.07 -23.96
CA GLN A 609 20.91 -8.70 -24.44
C GLN A 609 22.20 -8.01 -24.91
N LEU A 610 23.35 -8.64 -24.67
CA LEU A 610 24.68 -8.12 -24.94
C LEU A 610 25.28 -8.86 -26.11
N GLU A 611 25.65 -8.12 -27.15
CA GLU A 611 26.31 -8.66 -28.32
C GLU A 611 27.72 -9.16 -27.96
N GLY A 612 28.08 -10.36 -28.44
CA GLY A 612 29.45 -10.88 -28.41
C GLY A 612 29.97 -11.44 -27.07
N ILE A 613 29.10 -11.78 -26.10
CA ILE A 613 29.58 -12.28 -24.79
C ILE A 613 29.78 -13.80 -24.77
N GLY A 614 31.03 -14.21 -24.48
CA GLY A 614 31.42 -15.59 -24.19
C GLY A 614 31.67 -15.91 -22.69
N ARG A 615 31.72 -14.91 -21.78
CA ARG A 615 31.96 -15.12 -20.33
C ARG A 615 31.43 -13.97 -19.45
N ILE A 616 31.02 -14.30 -18.22
CA ILE A 616 30.77 -13.33 -17.13
C ILE A 616 32.15 -12.86 -16.63
N CYS A 617 32.48 -11.58 -16.73
CA CYS A 617 33.71 -11.02 -16.16
C CYS A 617 33.39 -10.07 -15.01
N ASP A 618 34.00 -10.35 -13.86
CA ASP A 618 34.15 -9.60 -12.61
C ASP A 618 32.90 -8.97 -11.96
N VAL A 619 32.55 -9.53 -10.79
CA VAL A 619 31.74 -8.86 -9.77
C VAL A 619 32.72 -8.35 -8.72
N GLU A 620 32.94 -7.02 -8.68
CA GLU A 620 33.76 -6.33 -7.68
C GLU A 620 32.95 -5.96 -6.43
#